data_AF-A0A5Z8K8Q1-F1
#
_entry.id   AF-A0A5Z8K8Q1-F1
#
_cell.length_a   1.000
_cell.length_b   1.000
_cell.length_c   1.000
_cell.angle_alpha   90.00
_cell.angle_beta   90.00
_cell.angle_gamma   90.00
#
_symmetry.space_group_name_H-M   'P 1'
#
loop_
_entity.id
_entity.type
_entity.pdbx_description
1 polymer ?
#
loop_
_entity_poly.entity_id
_entity_poly.type
_entity_poly.pdbx_seq_one_letter_code
_entity_poly.pdbx_strand_id
1 'polypeptide(L)'
;MQNISASGNWDNNYMFQHLYVSEKLILDFICVFSRLEYALKVSGFARGDSKKVEPCWDCFAKKINDNFLKIENEDLKKAVGYLLESPPRKQILSEGKIIFQDQPVDKKQRTTQQLLLMIRRVRNNLFHGGKYCPDGEKESGRNEDLLNASLIILKHCIPIHQKVNNNFHN
;
A
#
# COMPACT_ATOMS: atom_id res chain seq x y z
N MET A 1 6.61 23.77 40.13
CA MET A 1 6.07 23.18 38.90
C MET A 1 7.23 22.58 38.11
N GLN A 2 7.30 21.25 38.03
CA GLN A 2 8.35 20.56 37.27
C GLN A 2 8.04 20.67 35.77
N ASN A 3 8.95 21.30 35.02
CA ASN A 3 8.96 21.24 33.57
C ASN A 3 9.42 19.84 33.15
N ILE A 4 8.48 19.02 32.68
CA ILE A 4 8.80 17.79 31.99
C ILE A 4 9.13 18.19 30.55
N SER A 5 10.42 18.33 30.24
CA SER A 5 10.91 18.38 28.87
C SER A 5 10.73 16.99 28.26
N ALA A 6 9.66 16.80 27.50
CA ALA A 6 9.46 15.62 26.66
C ALA A 6 10.38 15.71 25.42
N SER A 7 11.70 15.73 25.61
CA SER A 7 12.65 15.42 24.54
C SER A 7 12.84 13.91 24.51
N GLY A 8 11.79 13.20 24.08
CA GLY A 8 11.93 11.80 23.69
C GLY A 8 12.88 11.76 22.50
N ASN A 9 14.01 11.09 22.66
CA ASN A 9 14.96 10.89 21.58
C ASN A 9 14.32 9.91 20.59
N TRP A 10 13.59 10.43 19.60
CA TRP A 10 13.01 9.65 18.51
C TRP A 10 14.12 9.27 17.54
N ASP A 11 14.92 8.30 17.92
CA ASP A 11 15.97 7.79 17.05
C ASP A 11 15.30 6.98 15.92
N ASN A 12 15.23 7.59 14.73
CA ASN A 12 14.58 7.03 13.54
C ASN A 12 15.08 5.62 13.23
N ASN A 13 16.32 5.30 13.59
CA ASN A 13 16.91 3.96 13.43
C ASN A 13 16.07 2.87 14.12
N TYR A 14 15.53 3.10 15.32
CA TYR A 14 14.73 2.10 16.05
C TYR A 14 13.34 1.88 15.45
N MET A 15 12.83 2.80 14.64
CA MET A 15 11.52 2.64 13.99
C MET A 15 11.60 1.71 12.79
N PHE A 16 12.70 1.72 12.04
CA PHE A 16 12.84 1.00 10.77
C PHE A 16 13.66 -0.29 10.87
N GLN A 17 14.45 -0.49 11.93
CA GLN A 17 15.36 -1.64 12.09
C GLN A 17 14.69 -3.01 11.94
N HIS A 18 13.40 -3.11 12.23
CA HIS A 18 12.64 -4.37 12.20
C HIS A 18 11.87 -4.60 10.90
N LEU A 19 11.91 -3.65 9.96
CA LEU A 19 11.21 -3.77 8.68
C LEU A 19 12.09 -4.42 7.61
N TYR A 20 13.42 -4.44 7.79
CA TYR A 20 14.38 -4.94 6.81
C TYR A 20 14.19 -4.32 5.41
N VAL A 21 13.87 -3.02 5.39
CA VAL A 21 13.65 -2.22 4.18
C VAL A 21 14.38 -0.88 4.36
N SER A 22 14.94 -0.33 3.29
CA SER A 22 15.57 1.00 3.33
C SER A 22 14.57 2.11 3.70
N GLU A 23 15.01 3.05 4.56
CA GLU A 23 14.21 4.22 4.95
C GLU A 23 13.70 4.99 3.73
N LYS A 24 14.56 5.16 2.72
CA LYS A 24 14.20 5.84 1.47
C LYS A 24 12.99 5.18 0.79
N LEU A 25 12.99 3.86 0.66
CA LEU A 25 11.89 3.14 0.00
C LEU A 25 10.58 3.25 0.80
N ILE A 26 10.68 3.19 2.13
CA ILE A 26 9.54 3.40 3.02
C ILE A 26 8.95 4.80 2.81
N LEU A 27 9.79 5.84 2.83
CA LEU A 27 9.36 7.22 2.61
C LEU A 27 8.76 7.42 1.22
N ASP A 28 9.40 6.91 0.17
CA ASP A 28 8.89 6.99 -1.21
C ASP A 28 7.50 6.36 -1.31
N PHE A 29 7.32 5.16 -0.73
CA PHE A 29 6.04 4.46 -0.74
C PHE A 29 4.97 5.22 0.04
N ILE A 30 5.26 5.66 1.27
CA ILE A 30 4.28 6.34 2.12
C ILE A 30 3.86 7.68 1.50
N CYS A 31 4.80 8.44 0.95
CA CYS A 31 4.52 9.71 0.29
C CYS A 31 3.62 9.49 -0.94
N VAL A 32 3.97 8.57 -1.83
CA VAL A 32 3.14 8.29 -3.02
C VAL A 32 1.77 7.74 -2.63
N PHE A 33 1.70 6.78 -1.71
CA PHE A 33 0.45 6.17 -1.28
C PHE A 33 -0.49 7.20 -0.64
N SER A 34 0.00 7.96 0.35
CA SER A 34 -0.79 8.95 1.08
C SER A 34 -1.25 10.09 0.16
N ARG A 35 -0.36 10.52 -0.75
CA ARG A 35 -0.70 11.55 -1.73
C ARG A 35 -1.76 11.09 -2.71
N LEU A 36 -1.71 9.83 -3.14
CA LEU A 36 -2.75 9.24 -3.97
C LEU A 36 -4.07 9.12 -3.20
N GLU A 37 -4.08 8.72 -1.92
CA GLU A 37 -5.31 8.70 -1.11
C GLU A 37 -6.00 10.07 -1.08
N TYR A 38 -5.23 11.14 -0.90
CA TYR A 38 -5.76 12.49 -1.01
C TYR A 38 -6.34 12.75 -2.41
N ALA A 39 -5.54 12.52 -3.45
CA ALA A 39 -5.92 12.80 -4.84
C ALA A 39 -7.20 12.04 -5.25
N LEU A 40 -7.37 10.80 -4.80
CA LEU A 40 -8.58 10.01 -5.02
C LEU A 40 -9.81 10.70 -4.41
N LYS A 41 -9.72 11.11 -3.14
CA LYS A 41 -10.84 11.74 -2.42
C LYS A 41 -11.32 13.01 -3.14
N VAL A 42 -10.41 13.94 -3.43
CA VAL A 42 -10.76 15.21 -4.08
C VAL A 42 -11.14 15.05 -5.56
N SER A 43 -10.79 13.90 -6.17
CA SER A 43 -11.19 13.58 -7.54
C SER A 43 -12.59 12.98 -7.67
N GLY A 44 -13.26 12.71 -6.55
CA GLY A 44 -14.58 12.06 -6.53
C GLY A 44 -14.53 10.54 -6.38
N PHE A 45 -13.35 9.96 -6.21
CA PHE A 45 -13.20 8.57 -5.77
C PHE A 45 -13.18 8.54 -4.24
N ALA A 46 -14.33 8.83 -3.64
CA ALA A 46 -14.53 8.83 -2.20
C ALA A 46 -15.78 8.02 -1.83
N ARG A 47 -15.79 7.46 -0.62
CA ARG A 47 -16.96 6.85 0.03
C ARG A 47 -17.07 7.41 1.43
N GLY A 48 -18.29 7.50 1.96
CA GLY A 48 -18.52 8.00 3.30
C GLY A 48 -19.79 8.82 3.41
N ASP A 49 -19.87 9.59 4.49
CA ASP A 49 -21.01 10.41 4.88
C ASP A 49 -20.52 11.72 5.54
N SER A 50 -21.42 12.43 6.23
CA SER A 50 -21.11 13.68 6.92
C SER A 50 -20.15 13.52 8.11
N LYS A 51 -19.82 12.30 8.53
CA LYS A 51 -18.94 12.00 9.68
C LYS A 51 -17.58 11.47 9.25
N LYS A 52 -17.50 10.78 8.11
CA LYS A 52 -16.25 10.17 7.64
C LYS A 52 -16.16 10.16 6.12
N VAL A 53 -14.97 10.42 5.58
CA VAL A 53 -14.67 10.27 4.16
C VAL A 53 -13.43 9.39 3.98
N GLU A 54 -13.54 8.38 3.13
CA GLU A 54 -12.48 7.43 2.78
C GLU A 54 -12.24 7.42 1.27
N PRO A 55 -11.00 7.16 0.80
CA PRO A 55 -10.73 6.97 -0.62
C PRO A 55 -11.43 5.72 -1.16
N CYS A 56 -12.18 5.86 -2.24
CA CYS A 56 -12.78 4.75 -2.97
C CYS A 56 -11.78 4.08 -3.93
N TRP A 57 -10.82 3.35 -3.38
CA TRP A 57 -9.82 2.61 -4.15
C TRP A 57 -10.43 1.68 -5.21
N ASP A 58 -11.49 0.94 -4.87
CA ASP A 58 -12.12 0.02 -5.82
C ASP A 58 -12.87 0.74 -6.94
N CYS A 59 -13.44 1.93 -6.68
CA CYS A 59 -14.07 2.75 -7.72
C CYS A 59 -13.01 3.19 -8.74
N PHE A 60 -11.88 3.67 -8.23
CA PHE A 60 -10.74 4.09 -9.06
C PHE A 60 -10.18 2.92 -9.87
N ALA A 61 -9.90 1.79 -9.20
CA ALA A 61 -9.42 0.56 -9.83
C ALA A 61 -10.29 0.15 -11.02
N LYS A 62 -11.62 0.04 -10.80
CA LYS A 62 -12.57 -0.30 -11.86
C LYS A 62 -12.50 0.68 -13.03
N LYS A 63 -12.40 1.98 -12.73
CA LYS A 63 -12.38 3.06 -13.73
C LYS A 63 -11.12 3.03 -14.60
N ILE A 64 -9.96 2.69 -14.04
CA ILE A 64 -8.68 2.70 -14.78
C ILE A 64 -8.34 1.38 -15.47
N ASN A 65 -9.03 0.29 -15.12
CA ASN A 65 -8.63 -1.08 -15.48
C ASN A 65 -8.26 -1.26 -16.95
N ASP A 66 -9.14 -0.86 -17.86
CA ASP A 66 -8.97 -1.20 -19.28
C ASP A 66 -7.85 -0.38 -19.93
N ASN A 67 -7.57 0.82 -19.40
CA ASN A 67 -6.42 1.63 -19.82
C ASN A 67 -5.13 1.14 -19.17
N PHE A 68 -5.18 0.71 -17.90
CA PHE A 68 -4.03 0.15 -17.19
C PHE A 68 -3.50 -1.11 -17.89
N LEU A 69 -4.39 -2.00 -18.35
CA LEU A 69 -4.01 -3.23 -19.05
C LEU A 69 -3.40 -2.99 -20.44
N LYS A 70 -3.53 -1.78 -21.00
CA LYS A 70 -2.92 -1.39 -22.28
C LYS A 70 -1.52 -0.78 -22.11
N ILE A 71 -1.04 -0.61 -20.89
CA ILE A 71 0.28 -0.03 -20.65
C ILE A 71 1.35 -1.08 -20.99
N GLU A 72 2.14 -0.78 -22.02
CA GLU A 72 3.28 -1.58 -22.40
C GLU A 72 4.54 -1.06 -21.70
N ASN A 73 4.82 -1.60 -20.51
CA ASN A 73 6.02 -1.30 -19.75
C ASN A 73 6.52 -2.57 -19.04
N GLU A 74 7.79 -2.94 -19.26
CA GLU A 74 8.35 -4.19 -18.75
C GLU A 74 8.49 -4.21 -17.23
N ASP A 75 8.85 -3.09 -16.61
CA ASP A 75 8.96 -3.00 -15.14
C ASP A 75 7.58 -3.10 -14.48
N LEU A 76 6.56 -2.49 -15.10
CA LEU A 76 5.17 -2.64 -14.67
C LEU A 76 4.70 -4.09 -14.79
N LYS A 77 4.97 -4.77 -15.90
CA LYS A 77 4.60 -6.18 -16.09
C LYS A 77 5.25 -7.07 -15.01
N LYS A 78 6.54 -6.87 -14.72
CA LYS A 78 7.25 -7.59 -13.65
C LYS A 78 6.63 -7.32 -12.28
N ALA A 79 6.37 -6.06 -11.95
CA ALA A 79 5.74 -5.69 -10.68
C ALA A 79 4.34 -6.30 -10.52
N VAL A 80 3.54 -6.28 -11.58
CA VAL A 80 2.20 -6.90 -11.61
C VAL A 80 2.32 -8.42 -11.44
N GLY A 81 3.21 -9.07 -12.17
CA GLY A 81 3.46 -10.51 -12.04
C GLY A 81 3.84 -10.88 -10.61
N TYR A 82 4.80 -10.15 -10.02
CA TYR A 82 5.24 -10.39 -8.65
C TYR A 82 4.11 -10.32 -7.63
N LEU A 83 3.26 -9.28 -7.65
CA LEU A 83 2.14 -9.18 -6.69
C LEU A 83 1.08 -10.28 -6.88
N LEU A 84 0.88 -10.76 -8.10
CA LEU A 84 -0.10 -11.81 -8.39
C LEU A 84 0.42 -13.21 -8.03
N GLU A 85 1.71 -13.46 -8.21
CA GLU A 85 2.38 -14.74 -7.89
C GLU A 85 2.70 -14.85 -6.40
N SER A 86 3.12 -13.73 -5.79
CA SER A 86 3.54 -13.65 -4.39
C SER A 86 2.71 -12.61 -3.61
N PRO A 87 1.39 -12.82 -3.43
CA PRO A 87 0.51 -11.82 -2.83
C PRO A 87 0.84 -11.54 -1.36
N PRO A 88 0.60 -10.31 -0.88
CA PRO A 88 0.76 -9.97 0.53
C PRO A 88 -0.27 -10.72 1.38
N ARG A 89 0.21 -11.30 2.49
CA ARG A 89 -0.64 -11.96 3.50
C ARG A 89 -1.51 -10.91 4.20
N LYS A 90 -2.69 -11.31 4.64
CA LYS A 90 -3.61 -10.45 5.40
C LYS A 90 -3.53 -10.76 6.88
N GLN A 91 -3.40 -9.73 7.70
CA GLN A 91 -3.60 -9.88 9.14
C GLN A 91 -5.06 -10.12 9.46
N ILE A 92 -5.32 -11.17 10.23
CA ILE A 92 -6.64 -11.51 10.76
C ILE A 92 -6.54 -11.76 12.26
N LEU A 93 -7.65 -11.57 12.96
CA LEU A 93 -7.79 -11.99 14.34
C LEU A 93 -8.38 -13.40 14.36
N SER A 94 -7.63 -14.36 14.89
CA SER A 94 -8.06 -15.76 15.04
C SER A 94 -7.80 -16.18 16.48
N GLU A 95 -8.84 -16.62 17.18
CA GLU A 95 -8.75 -17.09 18.58
C GLU A 95 -8.06 -16.09 19.52
N GLY A 96 -8.34 -14.79 19.34
CA GLY A 96 -7.72 -13.71 20.13
C GLY A 96 -6.26 -13.41 19.79
N LYS A 97 -5.68 -14.07 18.78
CA LYS A 97 -4.30 -13.83 18.31
C LYS A 97 -4.32 -13.22 16.91
N ILE A 98 -3.39 -12.29 16.67
CA ILE A 98 -3.14 -11.76 15.34
C ILE A 98 -2.31 -12.79 14.58
N ILE A 99 -2.82 -13.25 13.44
CA ILE A 99 -2.12 -14.16 12.54
C ILE A 99 -2.12 -13.62 11.11
N PHE A 100 -1.12 -14.03 10.34
CA PHE A 100 -1.06 -13.76 8.91
C PHE A 100 -1.71 -14.91 8.13
N GLN A 101 -2.64 -14.59 7.25
CA GLN A 101 -3.31 -15.56 6.41
C GLN A 101 -2.96 -15.31 4.95
N ASP A 102 -2.65 -16.37 4.22
CA ASP A 102 -2.47 -16.31 2.77
C ASP A 102 -3.79 -15.92 2.11
N GLN A 103 -3.69 -15.08 1.07
CA GLN A 103 -4.86 -14.59 0.35
C GLN A 103 -4.64 -14.84 -1.14
N PRO A 104 -5.20 -15.92 -1.69
CA PRO A 104 -5.07 -16.19 -3.11
C PRO A 104 -5.74 -15.09 -3.93
N VAL A 105 -5.27 -14.92 -5.16
CA VAL A 105 -5.85 -13.97 -6.12
C VAL A 105 -7.29 -14.36 -6.41
N ASP A 106 -8.23 -13.45 -6.18
CA ASP A 106 -9.63 -13.66 -6.55
C ASP A 106 -9.85 -13.32 -8.03
N LYS A 107 -9.93 -14.38 -8.85
CA LYS A 107 -10.09 -14.35 -10.31
C LYS A 107 -11.40 -13.70 -10.77
N LYS A 108 -12.36 -13.43 -9.88
CA LYS A 108 -13.62 -12.76 -10.23
C LYS A 108 -13.48 -11.23 -10.26
N GLN A 109 -12.42 -10.67 -9.69
CA GLN A 109 -12.19 -9.23 -9.72
C GLN A 109 -11.32 -8.82 -10.90
N ARG A 110 -11.45 -7.56 -11.31
CA ARG A 110 -10.54 -6.96 -12.28
C ARG A 110 -9.11 -6.95 -11.73
N THR A 111 -8.12 -7.10 -12.62
CA THR A 111 -6.69 -7.10 -12.25
C THR A 111 -6.31 -5.89 -11.39
N THR A 112 -6.70 -4.68 -11.79
CA THR A 112 -6.41 -3.46 -11.02
C THR A 112 -7.08 -3.42 -9.64
N GLN A 113 -8.24 -4.06 -9.46
CA GLN A 113 -8.86 -4.18 -8.14
C GLN A 113 -8.05 -5.10 -7.23
N GLN A 114 -7.59 -6.25 -7.75
CA GLN A 114 -6.70 -7.15 -7.02
C GLN A 114 -5.40 -6.45 -6.62
N LEU A 115 -4.75 -5.79 -7.57
CA LEU A 115 -3.49 -5.08 -7.33
C LEU A 115 -3.65 -3.99 -6.27
N LEU A 116 -4.64 -3.09 -6.39
CA LEU A 116 -4.85 -2.02 -5.41
C LEU A 116 -5.37 -2.54 -4.06
N LEU A 117 -6.02 -3.71 -4.01
CA LEU A 117 -6.30 -4.41 -2.75
C LEU A 117 -5.02 -4.92 -2.09
N MET A 118 -4.13 -5.56 -2.86
CA MET A 118 -2.84 -6.06 -2.38
C MET A 118 -1.96 -4.92 -1.89
N ILE A 119 -1.85 -3.81 -2.61
CA ILE A 119 -1.04 -2.65 -2.22
C ILE A 119 -1.54 -2.03 -0.91
N ARG A 120 -2.86 -1.98 -0.68
CA ARG A 120 -3.43 -1.57 0.63
C ARG A 120 -3.02 -2.53 1.75
N ARG A 121 -2.91 -3.83 1.47
CA ARG A 121 -2.41 -4.82 2.44
C ARG A 121 -0.92 -4.64 2.71
N VAL A 122 -0.10 -4.39 1.68
CA VAL A 122 1.33 -4.04 1.84
C VAL A 122 1.44 -2.83 2.75
N ARG A 123 0.64 -1.77 2.52
CA ARG A 123 0.61 -0.60 3.41
C ARG A 123 0.23 -0.98 4.84
N ASN A 124 -0.80 -1.80 5.04
CA ASN A 124 -1.21 -2.21 6.38
C ASN A 124 -0.14 -3.05 7.07
N ASN A 125 0.52 -3.96 6.34
CA ASN A 125 1.60 -4.78 6.85
C ASN A 125 2.84 -3.94 7.15
N LEU A 126 3.14 -2.88 6.39
CA LEU A 126 4.26 -2.00 6.67
C LEU A 126 4.14 -1.34 8.06
N PHE A 127 2.94 -0.89 8.43
CA PHE A 127 2.72 -0.16 9.69
C PHE A 127 2.28 -1.03 10.86
N HIS A 128 1.65 -2.16 10.58
CA HIS A 128 1.03 -3.02 11.60
C HIS A 128 1.57 -4.46 11.55
N GLY A 129 2.55 -4.74 10.68
CA GLY A 129 3.12 -6.06 10.32
C GLY A 129 3.78 -6.89 11.40
N GLY A 130 3.87 -6.34 12.62
CA GLY A 130 4.46 -7.06 13.73
C GLY A 130 5.96 -6.85 13.81
N LYS A 131 6.34 -5.81 14.53
CA LYS A 131 7.64 -5.69 15.20
C LYS A 131 7.93 -6.90 16.14
N TYR A 132 6.93 -7.76 16.40
CA TYR A 132 6.95 -8.82 17.42
C TYR A 132 6.16 -10.10 17.08
N CYS A 133 5.80 -10.35 15.81
CA CYS A 133 4.97 -11.53 15.48
C CYS A 133 5.85 -12.72 15.03
N PRO A 134 5.92 -13.85 15.77
CA PRO A 134 6.73 -15.02 15.39
C PRO A 134 6.30 -15.67 14.05
N ASP A 135 5.11 -15.34 13.55
CA ASP A 135 4.57 -15.75 12.25
C ASP A 135 4.54 -14.65 11.18
N GLY A 136 5.28 -13.56 11.40
CA GLY A 136 5.52 -12.49 10.42
C GLY A 136 6.20 -13.00 9.14
N GLU A 137 6.48 -12.11 8.18
CA GLU A 137 7.16 -12.52 6.94
C GLU A 137 8.53 -13.13 7.25
N LYS A 138 8.72 -14.40 6.88
CA LYS A 138 9.90 -15.22 7.22
C LYS A 138 11.01 -15.14 6.17
N GLU A 139 10.74 -14.49 5.02
CA GLU A 139 11.63 -14.42 3.86
C GLU A 139 12.33 -13.05 3.80
N SER A 140 13.66 -13.06 3.94
CA SER A 140 14.48 -11.85 3.80
C SER A 140 14.27 -11.19 2.43
N GLY A 141 14.05 -9.88 2.40
CA GLY A 141 13.88 -9.09 1.16
C GLY A 141 12.45 -9.01 0.62
N ARG A 142 11.53 -9.87 1.07
CA ARG A 142 10.14 -9.91 0.56
C ARG A 142 9.38 -8.60 0.76
N ASN A 143 9.51 -7.97 1.93
CA ASN A 143 8.89 -6.67 2.21
C ASN A 143 9.39 -5.58 1.23
N GLU A 144 10.68 -5.60 0.89
CA GLU A 144 11.28 -4.66 -0.04
C GLU A 144 10.74 -4.86 -1.46
N ASP A 145 10.67 -6.11 -1.92
CA ASP A 145 10.10 -6.45 -3.23
C ASP A 145 8.61 -6.07 -3.33
N LEU A 146 7.83 -6.35 -2.29
CA LEU A 146 6.42 -5.96 -2.22
C LEU A 146 6.24 -4.44 -2.29
N LEU A 147 7.08 -3.66 -1.60
CA LEU A 147 7.03 -2.20 -1.63
C LEU A 147 7.46 -1.65 -2.99
N ASN A 148 8.53 -2.18 -3.57
CA ASN A 148 9.02 -1.79 -4.89
C ASN A 148 7.96 -2.05 -5.97
N ALA A 149 7.40 -3.25 -6.02
CA ALA A 149 6.33 -3.60 -6.95
C ALA A 149 5.09 -2.70 -6.75
N SER A 150 4.72 -2.45 -5.50
CA SER A 150 3.61 -1.57 -5.17
C SER A 150 3.84 -0.14 -5.67
N LEU A 151 5.04 0.42 -5.44
CA LEU A 151 5.40 1.77 -5.85
C LEU A 151 5.36 1.93 -7.38
N ILE A 152 5.89 0.95 -8.12
CA ILE A 152 5.85 0.92 -9.59
C ILE A 152 4.40 0.94 -10.08
N ILE A 153 3.54 0.09 -9.53
CA ILE A 153 2.13 0.01 -9.94
C ILE A 153 1.39 1.32 -9.64
N LEU A 154 1.56 1.88 -8.43
CA LEU A 154 0.91 3.15 -8.06
C LEU A 154 1.31 4.29 -9.02
N LYS A 155 2.60 4.40 -9.34
CA LYS A 155 3.13 5.42 -10.28
C LYS A 155 2.50 5.30 -11.67
N HIS A 156 2.23 4.08 -12.14
CA HIS A 156 1.55 3.86 -13.42
C HIS A 156 0.03 4.05 -13.35
N CYS A 157 -0.61 3.87 -12.19
CA CYS A 157 -2.04 4.14 -12.02
C CYS A 157 -2.37 5.64 -12.05
N ILE A 158 -1.53 6.49 -11.45
CA ILE A 158 -1.76 7.93 -11.28
C ILE A 158 -2.10 8.66 -12.60
N PRO A 159 -1.31 8.55 -13.69
CA PRO A 159 -1.54 9.34 -14.90
C PRO A 159 -2.77 8.90 -15.71
N ILE A 160 -3.35 7.72 -15.44
CA ILE A 160 -4.45 7.16 -16.25
C ILE A 160 -5.73 7.99 -16.14
N HIS A 161 -5.99 8.58 -14.97
CA HIS A 161 -7.18 9.40 -14.74
C HIS A 161 -6.80 10.86 -14.55
N GLN A 162 -7.11 11.70 -15.54
CA GLN A 162 -6.69 13.11 -15.60
C GLN A 162 -6.93 13.89 -14.30
N LYS A 163 -8.14 13.81 -13.71
CA LYS A 163 -8.44 14.54 -12.47
C LYS A 163 -7.60 14.06 -11.27
N VAL A 164 -7.31 12.76 -11.20
CA VAL A 164 -6.47 12.18 -10.14
C VAL A 164 -5.03 12.61 -10.36
N ASN A 165 -4.54 12.54 -11.59
CA ASN A 165 -3.20 13.00 -11.93
C ASN A 165 -2.98 14.47 -11.55
N ASN A 166 -3.91 15.36 -11.90
CA ASN A 166 -3.81 16.78 -11.56
C ASN A 166 -3.80 16.99 -10.04
N ASN A 167 -4.75 16.38 -9.32
CA ASN A 167 -4.83 16.48 -7.87
C ASN A 167 -3.69 15.77 -7.12
N PHE A 168 -2.91 14.91 -7.79
CA PHE A 168 -1.71 14.30 -7.24
C PHE A 168 -0.50 15.24 -7.34
N HIS A 169 -0.45 16.15 -8.32
CA HIS A 169 0.67 17.07 -8.53
C HIS A 169 0.44 18.51 -8.02
N ASN A 170 -0.80 18.85 -7.66
CA ASN A 170 -1.18 20.16 -7.09
C ASN A 170 -1.05 20.25 -5.57
#